data_AF-A0A1H9HKL5-F1
#
_entry.id   AF-A0A1H9HKL5-F1
#
_cell.length_a   1.000
_cell.length_b   1.000
_cell.length_c   1.000
_cell.angle_alpha   90.00
_cell.angle_beta   90.00
_cell.angle_gamma   90.00
#
_symmetry.space_group_name_H-M   'P 1'
#
loop_
_entity.id
_entity.type
_entity.pdbx_description
1 polymer ?
#
loop_
_entity_poly.entity_id
_entity_poly.type
_entity_poly.pdbx_seq_one_letter_code
_entity_poly.pdbx_strand_id
1 'polypeptide(L)' 'MSARTCRSCIGYRKTVSYPLPGPPPNPADAIEGALERLDGLENVPLDEHVARFDAVHATLTDALSSIDKV' A
#
# COMPACT_ATOMS: atom_id res chain seq x y z
N MET A 1 31.23 -54.62 10.73
CA MET A 1 31.21 -53.35 9.96
C MET A 1 30.09 -53.38 8.92
N SER A 2 28.94 -52.74 9.18
CA SER A 2 28.02 -52.29 8.13
C SER A 2 26.94 -51.40 8.74
N ALA A 3 26.94 -50.13 8.35
CA ALA A 3 25.72 -49.32 8.29
C ALA A 3 25.93 -48.31 7.17
N ARG A 4 25.14 -48.50 6.12
CA ARG A 4 25.16 -47.79 4.85
C ARG A 4 24.68 -46.36 5.09
N THR A 5 25.58 -45.40 5.18
CA THR A 5 25.20 -43.99 5.15
C THR A 5 24.89 -43.62 3.70
N CYS A 6 23.60 -43.60 3.38
CA CYS A 6 23.05 -43.10 2.13
C CYS A 6 23.51 -41.64 1.92
N ARG A 7 24.53 -41.43 1.08
CA ARG A 7 25.14 -40.13 0.72
C ARG A 7 24.42 -39.48 -0.46
N SER A 8 23.10 -39.59 -0.56
CA SER A 8 22.38 -38.95 -1.66
C SER A 8 20.94 -38.72 -1.26
N CYS A 9 20.62 -37.51 -0.79
CA CYS A 9 19.27 -36.93 -0.80
C CYS A 9 19.27 -35.51 -0.19
N ILE A 10 20.14 -34.60 -0.62
CA ILE A 10 19.92 -33.16 -0.35
C ILE A 10 20.22 -32.38 -1.64
N GLY A 11 19.40 -32.65 -2.66
CA GLY A 11 19.22 -31.76 -3.79
C GLY A 11 18.13 -30.75 -3.44
N TYR A 12 18.44 -29.74 -2.63
CA TYR A 12 17.55 -28.58 -2.52
C TYR A 12 17.82 -27.64 -3.70
N ARG A 13 17.12 -27.94 -4.78
CA ARG A 13 16.25 -27.01 -5.54
C ARG A 13 16.71 -25.55 -5.54
N LYS A 14 17.12 -25.08 -6.72
CA LYS A 14 17.26 -23.66 -7.10
C LYS A 14 16.26 -22.76 -6.37
N THR A 15 16.76 -21.74 -5.67
CA THR A 15 15.97 -20.62 -5.18
C THR A 15 15.43 -19.84 -6.37
N VAL A 16 14.19 -20.12 -6.77
CA VAL A 16 13.46 -19.23 -7.67
C VAL A 16 13.08 -18.01 -6.84
N SER A 17 13.74 -16.88 -7.08
CA SER A 17 13.34 -15.59 -6.52
C SER A 17 12.06 -15.15 -7.23
N TYR A 18 10.93 -15.27 -6.54
CA TYR A 18 9.70 -14.61 -6.97
C TYR A 18 9.72 -13.18 -6.43
N PRO A 19 9.39 -12.15 -7.23
CA PRO A 19 9.11 -10.84 -6.68
C PRO A 19 7.89 -11.00 -5.76
N LEU A 20 8.08 -10.71 -4.48
CA LEU A 20 6.96 -10.62 -3.57
C LEU A 20 6.08 -9.46 -4.07
N PRO A 21 4.75 -9.65 -4.20
CA PRO A 21 3.85 -8.54 -4.44
C PRO A 21 4.12 -7.48 -3.37
N GLY A 22 4.17 -6.22 -3.80
CA GLY A 22 4.40 -5.09 -2.89
C GLY A 22 3.39 -5.09 -1.75
N PRO A 23 3.71 -4.43 -0.63
CA PRO A 23 2.76 -4.26 0.47
C PRO A 23 1.41 -3.74 -0.06
N PRO A 24 0.29 -4.15 0.57
CA PRO A 24 -1.00 -3.57 0.24
C PRO A 24 -0.93 -2.04 0.39
N PRO A 25 -1.65 -1.28 -0.46
CA PRO A 25 -1.63 0.17 -0.40
C PRO A 25 -2.01 0.66 1.00
N ASN A 26 -1.15 1.51 1.58
CA ASN A 26 -1.37 2.05 2.91
C ASN A 26 -2.39 3.18 2.81
N PRO A 27 -3.50 3.16 3.58
CA PRO A 27 -4.48 4.24 3.58
C PRO A 27 -3.86 5.59 3.95
N ALA A 28 -2.77 5.62 4.72
CA ALA A 28 -2.05 6.85 5.03
C ALA A 28 -1.47 7.54 3.78
N ASP A 29 -0.99 6.76 2.79
CA ASP A 29 -0.42 7.31 1.56
C ASP A 29 -1.50 8.00 0.71
N ALA A 30 -2.73 7.46 0.71
CA ALA A 30 -3.88 8.06 0.04
C ALA A 30 -4.31 9.38 0.69
N ILE A 31 -4.19 9.47 2.01
CA ILE A 31 -4.46 10.69 2.78
C ILE A 31 -3.38 11.73 2.53
N GLU A 32 -2.10 11.34 2.53
CA GLU A 32 -0.97 12.22 2.24
C GLU A 32 -1.12 12.90 0.86
N GLY A 33 -1.36 12.13 -0.19
CA GLY A 33 -1.60 12.70 -1.53
C GLY A 33 -2.88 13.55 -1.62
N ALA A 34 -3.88 13.32 -0.77
CA ALA A 34 -5.05 14.18 -0.69
C ALA A 34 -4.73 15.52 -0.01
N LEU A 35 -3.89 15.51 1.03
CA LEU A 35 -3.45 16.72 1.73
C LEU A 35 -2.52 17.58 0.86
N GLU A 36 -1.63 16.98 0.07
CA GLU A 36 -0.82 17.70 -0.92
C GLU A 36 -1.66 18.51 -1.91
N ARG A 37 -2.89 18.06 -2.24
CA ARG A 37 -3.82 18.83 -3.11
C ARG A 37 -4.36 20.09 -2.44
N LEU A 38 -4.20 20.24 -1.13
CA LEU A 38 -4.57 21.45 -0.41
C LEU A 38 -3.43 22.48 -0.37
N ASP A 39 -2.21 22.11 -0.75
CA ASP A 39 -1.12 23.07 -0.85
C ASP A 39 -1.43 24.12 -1.92
N GLY A 40 -1.17 25.39 -1.58
CA GLY A 40 -1.41 26.51 -2.48
C GLY A 40 -2.87 26.92 -2.60
N LEU A 41 -3.75 26.51 -1.68
CA LEU A 41 -5.16 26.92 -1.66
C LEU A 41 -5.31 28.45 -1.66
N GLU A 42 -4.39 29.20 -1.08
CA GLU A 42 -4.40 30.67 -1.09
C GLU A 42 -4.27 31.30 -2.48
N ASN A 43 -3.84 30.52 -3.49
CA ASN A 43 -3.66 30.96 -4.87
C ASN A 43 -4.87 30.66 -5.76
N VAL A 44 -5.89 30.00 -5.22
CA VAL A 44 -7.13 29.66 -5.95
C VAL A 44 -8.30 30.47 -5.39
N PRO A 45 -9.34 30.72 -6.20
CA PRO A 45 -10.45 31.53 -5.74
C PRO A 45 -11.28 30.77 -4.70
N LEU A 46 -11.88 31.51 -3.76
CA LEU A 46 -12.53 30.95 -2.57
C LEU A 46 -13.65 29.96 -2.91
N ASP A 47 -14.34 30.16 -4.03
CA ASP A 47 -15.38 29.25 -4.52
C ASP A 47 -14.84 27.85 -4.87
N GLU A 48 -13.56 27.74 -5.24
CA GLU A 48 -12.91 26.45 -5.51
C GLU A 48 -12.37 25.76 -4.25
N HIS A 49 -12.27 26.46 -3.12
CA HIS A 49 -11.75 25.85 -1.88
C HIS A 49 -12.65 24.73 -1.41
N VAL A 50 -13.96 24.96 -1.42
CA VAL A 50 -14.97 24.00 -0.96
C VAL A 50 -14.88 22.70 -1.75
N ALA A 51 -14.73 22.79 -3.08
CA ALA A 51 -14.59 21.62 -3.94
C ALA A 51 -13.30 20.81 -3.65
N ARG A 52 -12.18 21.50 -3.36
CA ARG A 52 -10.92 20.83 -2.97
C ARG A 52 -11.03 20.14 -1.61
N PHE A 53 -11.64 20.79 -0.62
CA PHE A 53 -11.86 20.18 0.70
C PHE A 53 -12.83 18.98 0.63
N ASP A 54 -13.91 19.08 -0.16
CA ASP A 54 -14.86 17.99 -0.35
C ASP A 54 -14.18 16.75 -0.97
N ALA A 55 -13.29 16.96 -1.94
CA ALA A 55 -12.49 15.89 -2.51
C ALA A 55 -11.58 15.19 -1.48
N VAL A 56 -11.02 15.93 -0.52
CA VAL A 56 -10.22 15.34 0.57
C VAL A 56 -11.10 14.56 1.55
N HIS A 57 -12.26 15.09 1.94
CA HIS A 57 -13.21 14.37 2.79
C HIS A 57 -13.71 13.07 2.15
N ALA A 58 -13.94 13.06 0.83
CA ALA A 58 -14.30 11.85 0.09
C ALA A 58 -13.16 10.81 0.14
N THR A 59 -11.91 11.21 -0.09
CA THR A 59 -10.75 10.31 -0.01
C THR A 59 -10.57 9.75 1.40
N LEU A 60 -10.72 10.57 2.43
CA LEU A 60 -10.65 10.10 3.83
C LEU A 60 -11.75 9.08 4.13
N THR A 61 -12.98 9.34 3.68
CA THR A 61 -14.12 8.44 3.88
C THR A 61 -13.90 7.10 3.18
N ASP A 62 -13.35 7.10 1.97
CA ASP A 62 -13.01 5.88 1.22
C ASP A 62 -11.90 5.09 1.93
N ALA A 63 -10.84 5.77 2.38
CA ALA A 63 -9.74 5.16 3.12
C ALA A 63 -10.22 4.49 4.41
N LEU A 64 -11.09 5.15 5.18
CA LEU A 64 -11.68 4.58 6.40
C LEU A 64 -12.65 3.44 6.11
N SER A 65 -13.49 3.58 5.07
CA SER A 65 -14.43 2.53 4.65
C SER A 65 -13.71 1.28 4.13
N SER A 66 -12.51 1.43 3.58
CA SER A 66 -11.65 0.31 3.17
C SER A 66 -11.13 -0.50 4.37
N ILE A 67 -10.91 0.17 5.51
CA ILE A 67 -10.47 -0.47 6.78
C ILE A 67 -11.66 -1.10 7.52
N ASP A 68 -12.81 -0.43 7.54
CA ASP A 68 -14.01 -0.81 8.33
C ASP A 68 -14.83 -1.97 7.74
N LYS A 69 -14.27 -2.78 6.82
CA LYS A 69 -14.96 -3.95 6.28
C LYS A 69 -15.04 -5.08 7.32
N VAL A 70 -16.08 -5.05 8.15
CA VAL A 70 -16.55 -6.15 9.02
C VAL A 70 -17.53 -7.08 8.33
#